data_AF-A0AAP8YU01-F1
#
_entry.id   AF-A0AAP8YU01-F1
#
_cell.length_a   1.000
_cell.length_b   1.000
_cell.length_c   1.000
_cell.angle_alpha   90.00
_cell.angle_beta   90.00
_cell.angle_gamma   90.00
#
_symmetry.space_group_name_H-M   'P 1'
#
loop_
_entity.id
_entity.type
_entity.pdbx_description
1 polymer ?
#
loop_
_entity_poly.entity_id
_entity_poly.type
_entity_poly.pdbx_seq_one_letter_code
_entity_poly.pdbx_strand_id
1 'polypeptide(L)'
;MSVNEILKIYLKDLILELKELKTILELENQEIKKEVNILNITNPRKALIVNSINNYYITINSWIKGQNQIQEEIEKLITETNLLKEKICIQYQNTCKVLKELFDQKTTIPKIQFPKNLFSYNNSISVDVKI
;
A
#
# COMPACT_ATOMS: atom_id res chain seq x y z
N MET A 1 -5.32 25.23 7.64
CA MET A 1 -5.96 24.89 6.35
C MET A 1 -5.46 23.51 5.95
N SER A 2 -6.34 22.54 5.75
CA SER A 2 -5.95 21.18 5.38
C SER A 2 -5.49 21.11 3.92
N VAL A 3 -4.66 20.13 3.55
CA VAL A 3 -4.20 19.93 2.16
C VAL A 3 -5.39 19.83 1.19
N ASN A 4 -6.49 19.20 1.62
CA ASN A 4 -7.73 19.12 0.85
C ASN A 4 -8.41 20.48 0.65
N GLU A 5 -8.36 21.38 1.62
CA GLU A 5 -8.90 22.73 1.47
C GLU A 5 -8.08 23.55 0.47
N ILE A 6 -6.75 23.41 0.49
CA ILE A 6 -5.87 24.10 -0.45
C ILE A 6 -6.11 23.59 -1.87
N LEU A 7 -6.18 22.27 -2.09
CA LEU A 7 -6.51 21.70 -3.40
C LEU A 7 -7.87 22.17 -3.92
N LYS A 8 -8.88 22.24 -3.04
CA LYS A 8 -10.20 22.78 -3.42
C LYS A 8 -10.13 24.24 -3.87
N ILE A 9 -9.29 25.06 -3.24
CA ILE A 9 -9.09 26.45 -3.65
C ILE A 9 -8.43 26.48 -5.03
N TYR A 10 -7.34 25.75 -5.23
CA TYR A 10 -6.62 25.70 -6.50
C TYR A 10 -7.51 25.22 -7.66
N LEU A 11 -8.37 24.23 -7.42
CA LEU A 11 -9.35 23.76 -8.41
C LEU A 11 -10.42 24.82 -8.73
N LYS A 12 -10.90 25.54 -7.72
CA LYS A 12 -11.86 26.64 -7.92
C LYS A 12 -11.24 27.78 -8.73
N ASP A 13 -10.00 28.15 -8.42
CA ASP A 13 -9.26 29.21 -9.11
C ASP A 13 -9.02 28.82 -10.58
N LEU A 14 -8.59 27.58 -10.84
CA LEU A 14 -8.43 27.06 -12.20
C LEU A 14 -9.75 27.12 -13.00
N ILE A 15 -10.88 26.77 -12.37
CA ILE A 15 -12.20 26.87 -13.01
C ILE A 15 -12.53 28.33 -13.34
N LEU A 16 -12.18 29.28 -12.47
CA LEU A 16 -12.41 30.70 -12.70
C LEU A 16 -11.60 31.21 -13.89
N GLU A 17 -10.31 30.90 -13.93
CA GLU A 17 -9.40 31.27 -15.02
C GLU A 17 -9.86 30.71 -16.37
N LEU A 18 -10.31 29.44 -16.40
CA LEU A 18 -10.86 28.83 -17.60
C LEU A 18 -12.15 29.51 -18.09
N LYS A 19 -13.03 29.92 -17.16
CA LYS A 19 -14.24 30.68 -17.51
C LYS A 19 -13.90 32.05 -18.07
N GLU A 20 -12.91 32.71 -17.48
CA GLU A 20 -12.43 34.01 -17.96
C GLU A 20 -11.85 33.90 -19.36
N LEU A 21 -10.96 32.93 -19.60
CA LEU A 21 -10.41 32.66 -20.94
C LEU A 21 -11.52 32.39 -21.95
N LYS A 22 -12.50 31.54 -21.60
CA LYS A 22 -13.64 31.25 -22.47
C LYS A 22 -14.40 32.52 -22.84
N THR A 23 -14.64 33.40 -21.87
CA THR A 23 -15.38 34.66 -22.08
C THR A 23 -14.63 35.57 -23.06
N ILE A 24 -13.30 35.68 -22.92
CA ILE A 24 -12.46 36.46 -23.84
C ILE A 24 -12.53 35.88 -25.26
N LEU A 25 -12.43 34.56 -25.40
CA LEU A 25 -12.49 33.90 -26.71
C LEU A 25 -13.87 34.05 -27.36
N GLU A 26 -14.95 34.00 -26.59
CA GLU A 26 -16.31 34.24 -27.09
C GLU A 26 -16.47 35.69 -27.58
N LEU A 27 -15.93 36.66 -26.85
CA LEU A 27 -15.92 38.07 -27.24
C LEU A 27 -15.12 38.28 -28.53
N GLU A 28 -13.91 37.71 -28.61
CA GLU A 28 -13.10 37.76 -29.82
C GLU A 28 -13.86 37.18 -31.01
N ASN A 29 -14.49 36.01 -30.86
CA ASN A 29 -15.22 35.38 -31.94
C ASN A 29 -16.39 36.23 -32.46
N GLN A 30 -17.03 37.02 -31.60
CA GLN A 30 -18.11 37.94 -31.98
C GLN A 30 -17.59 39.18 -32.72
N GLU A 31 -16.45 39.73 -32.29
CA GLU A 31 -15.97 41.05 -32.71
C GLU A 31 -14.85 40.98 -33.77
N ILE A 32 -14.20 39.84 -33.97
CA ILE A 32 -13.07 39.68 -34.91
C ILE A 32 -13.42 40.00 -36.36
N LYS A 33 -14.69 39.88 -36.74
CA LYS A 33 -15.18 40.25 -38.09
C LYS A 33 -15.45 41.75 -38.23
N LYS A 34 -15.53 42.49 -37.12
CA LYS A 34 -15.88 43.92 -37.08
C LYS A 34 -14.67 44.79 -36.82
N GLU A 35 -13.73 44.35 -36.00
CA GLU A 35 -12.60 45.16 -35.56
C GLU A 35 -11.32 44.34 -35.40
N VAL A 36 -10.28 44.64 -36.18
CA VAL A 36 -8.96 43.97 -36.10
C VAL A 36 -8.26 44.27 -34.77
N ASN A 37 -8.64 45.35 -34.10
CA ASN A 37 -7.96 45.84 -32.90
C ASN A 37 -8.34 45.07 -31.62
N ILE A 38 -9.40 44.25 -31.64
CA ILE A 38 -9.83 43.52 -30.44
C ILE A 38 -8.75 42.57 -29.92
N LEU A 39 -8.01 41.94 -30.84
CA LEU A 39 -6.93 41.02 -30.52
C LEU A 39 -5.76 41.71 -29.80
N ASN A 40 -5.46 42.97 -30.13
CA ASN A 40 -4.38 43.71 -29.46
C ASN A 40 -4.72 44.01 -27.99
N ILE A 41 -6.01 44.17 -27.68
CA ILE A 41 -6.51 44.45 -26.33
C ILE A 41 -6.54 43.15 -25.50
N THR A 42 -6.97 42.04 -26.10
CA THR A 42 -7.21 40.78 -25.39
C THR A 42 -5.98 39.87 -25.31
N ASN A 43 -5.08 39.91 -26.28
CA ASN A 43 -3.90 39.03 -26.33
C ASN A 43 -3.00 39.11 -25.08
N PRO A 44 -2.66 40.28 -24.52
CA PRO A 44 -1.87 40.37 -23.30
C PRO A 44 -2.54 39.66 -22.12
N ARG A 45 -3.86 39.84 -21.97
CA ARG A 45 -4.64 39.22 -20.90
C ARG A 45 -4.76 37.71 -21.09
N LYS A 46 -5.00 37.23 -22.32
CA LYS A 46 -5.00 35.79 -22.63
C LYS A 46 -3.67 35.13 -22.28
N ALA A 47 -2.55 35.78 -22.60
CA ALA A 47 -1.23 35.23 -22.28
C ALA A 47 -1.05 35.02 -20.77
N LEU A 48 -1.49 35.98 -19.95
CA LEU A 48 -1.45 35.86 -18.49
C LEU A 48 -2.36 34.74 -17.98
N ILE A 49 -3.60 34.68 -18.46
CA ILE A 49 -4.57 33.64 -18.05
C ILE A 49 -4.07 32.24 -18.44
N VAL A 50 -3.55 32.07 -19.65
CA VAL A 50 -2.99 30.78 -20.10
C VAL A 50 -1.82 30.36 -19.23
N ASN A 51 -0.94 31.30 -18.86
CA ASN A 51 0.16 31.02 -17.94
C ASN A 51 -0.35 30.62 -16.55
N SER A 52 -1.37 31.33 -16.03
CA SER A 52 -2.04 31.01 -14.77
C SER A 52 -2.62 29.59 -14.78
N ILE A 53 -3.39 29.25 -15.82
CA ILE A 53 -3.97 27.91 -16.04
C ILE A 53 -2.89 26.82 -16.04
N ASN A 54 -1.80 27.04 -16.79
CA ASN A 54 -0.70 26.09 -16.85
C ASN A 54 -0.06 25.86 -15.48
N ASN A 55 0.14 26.92 -14.70
CA ASN A 55 0.69 26.82 -13.35
C ASN A 55 -0.24 26.01 -12.44
N TYR A 56 -1.54 26.33 -12.40
CA TYR A 56 -2.52 25.57 -11.63
C TYR A 56 -2.54 24.09 -12.04
N TYR A 57 -2.55 23.80 -13.35
CA TYR A 57 -2.54 22.44 -13.88
C TYR A 57 -1.30 21.65 -13.46
N ILE A 58 -0.11 22.24 -13.58
CA ILE A 58 1.16 21.61 -13.17
C ILE A 58 1.16 21.33 -11.68
N THR A 59 0.75 22.30 -10.85
CA THR A 59 0.73 22.14 -9.40
C THR A 59 -0.22 21.03 -8.97
N ILE A 60 -1.45 21.01 -9.50
CA ILE A 60 -2.45 19.99 -9.18
C ILE A 60 -1.96 18.60 -9.59
N ASN A 61 -1.41 18.45 -10.79
CA ASN A 61 -0.91 17.15 -11.25
C ASN A 61 0.30 16.66 -10.47
N SER A 62 1.20 17.56 -10.07
CA SER A 62 2.33 17.22 -9.20
C SER A 62 1.84 16.63 -7.87
N TRP A 63 0.80 17.22 -7.28
CA TRP A 63 0.20 16.70 -6.06
C TRP A 63 -0.48 15.34 -6.25
N ILE A 64 -1.28 15.19 -7.30
CA ILE A 64 -1.92 13.89 -7.61
C ILE A 64 -0.86 12.80 -7.80
N LYS A 65 0.23 13.11 -8.52
CA LYS A 65 1.33 12.18 -8.72
C LYS A 65 1.97 11.75 -7.40
N GLY A 66 2.22 12.70 -6.49
CA GLY A 66 2.75 12.39 -5.15
C GLY A 66 1.80 11.50 -4.33
N GLN A 67 0.49 11.74 -4.41
CA GLN A 67 -0.50 10.89 -3.73
C GLN A 67 -0.52 9.47 -4.29
N ASN A 68 -0.45 9.31 -5.61
CA ASN A 68 -0.40 7.99 -6.24
C ASN A 68 0.85 7.21 -5.81
N GLN A 69 2.01 7.87 -5.73
CA GLN A 69 3.25 7.24 -5.25
C GLN A 69 3.13 6.76 -3.80
N ILE A 70 2.55 7.58 -2.91
CA ILE A 70 2.30 7.19 -1.52
C ILE A 70 1.32 6.01 -1.46
N GLN A 71 0.28 6.01 -2.29
CA GLN A 71 -0.66 4.90 -2.36
C GLN A 71 0.03 3.60 -2.80
N GLU A 72 0.87 3.64 -3.83
CA GLU A 72 1.65 2.49 -4.29
C GLU A 72 2.57 1.94 -3.17
N GLU A 73 3.22 2.83 -2.40
CA GLU A 73 4.04 2.43 -1.26
C GLU A 73 3.22 1.75 -0.15
N ILE A 74 2.03 2.28 0.16
CA ILE A 74 1.10 1.69 1.14
C ILE A 74 0.66 0.30 0.69
N GLU A 75 0.25 0.14 -0.57
CA GLU A 75 -0.17 -1.15 -1.13
C GLU A 75 0.96 -2.19 -1.09
N LYS A 76 2.18 -1.76 -1.39
CA LYS A 76 3.38 -2.60 -1.27
C LYS A 76 3.58 -3.05 0.19
N LEU A 77 3.54 -2.13 1.15
CA LEU A 77 3.72 -2.44 2.57
C LEU A 77 2.64 -3.39 3.11
N ILE A 78 1.38 -3.21 2.70
CA ILE A 78 0.28 -4.12 3.05
C ILE A 78 0.58 -5.52 2.51
N THR A 79 1.01 -5.62 1.26
CA THR A 79 1.33 -6.90 0.61
C THR A 79 2.49 -7.61 1.33
N GLU A 80 3.58 -6.89 1.61
CA GLU A 80 4.74 -7.42 2.34
C GLU A 80 4.38 -7.88 3.75
N THR A 81 3.53 -7.12 4.45
CA THR A 81 3.05 -7.47 5.79
C THR A 81 2.22 -8.75 5.77
N ASN A 82 1.34 -8.91 4.79
CA ASN A 82 0.54 -10.13 4.63
C ASN A 82 1.42 -11.35 4.34
N LEU A 83 2.41 -11.22 3.45
CA LEU A 83 3.37 -12.28 3.18
C LEU A 83 4.18 -12.67 4.44
N LEU A 84 4.57 -11.68 5.24
CA LEU A 84 5.28 -11.93 6.50
C LEU A 84 4.40 -12.68 7.51
N LYS A 85 3.13 -12.27 7.64
CA LYS A 85 2.15 -12.94 8.49
C LYS A 85 1.97 -14.42 8.10
N GLU A 86 1.87 -14.71 6.80
CA GLU A 86 1.78 -16.09 6.31
C GLU A 86 3.04 -16.91 6.65
N LYS A 87 4.23 -16.34 6.43
CA LYS A 87 5.50 -17.00 6.79
C LYS A 87 5.57 -17.34 8.27
N ILE A 88 5.17 -16.41 9.15
CA ILE A 88 5.12 -16.63 10.60
C ILE A 88 4.15 -17.76 10.95
N CYS A 89 2.97 -17.78 10.32
CA CYS A 89 1.99 -18.84 10.54
C CYS A 89 2.54 -20.23 10.17
N ILE A 90 3.17 -20.34 8.99
CA ILE A 90 3.79 -21.58 8.52
C ILE A 90 4.92 -22.01 9.48
N GLN A 91 5.78 -21.08 9.88
CA GLN A 91 6.86 -21.36 10.84
C GLN A 91 6.30 -21.88 12.16
N TYR A 92 5.28 -21.20 12.71
CA TYR A 92 4.61 -21.61 13.94
C TYR A 92 4.03 -23.03 13.84
N GLN A 93 3.29 -23.33 12.76
CA GLN A 93 2.72 -24.67 12.53
C GLN A 93 3.80 -25.76 12.43
N ASN A 94 4.87 -25.49 11.69
CA ASN A 94 6.00 -26.41 11.57
C ASN A 94 6.68 -26.65 12.92
N THR A 95 6.91 -25.60 13.70
CA THR A 95 7.48 -25.72 15.06
C THR A 95 6.58 -26.55 15.97
N CYS A 96 5.27 -26.32 15.98
CA CYS A 96 4.33 -27.13 16.74
C CYS A 96 4.38 -28.61 16.34
N LYS A 97 4.46 -28.90 15.05
CA LYS A 97 4.56 -30.28 14.54
C LYS A 97 5.84 -30.97 15.03
N VAL A 98 6.99 -30.30 14.90
CA VAL A 98 8.29 -30.82 15.37
C VAL A 98 8.29 -31.05 16.87
N LEU A 99 7.75 -30.11 17.66
CA LEU A 99 7.65 -30.26 19.11
C LEU A 99 6.78 -31.45 19.51
N LYS A 100 5.68 -31.68 18.79
CA LYS A 100 4.81 -32.83 19.01
C LYS A 100 5.53 -34.15 18.72
N GLU A 101 6.22 -34.24 17.58
CA GLU A 101 7.02 -35.42 17.22
C GLU A 101 8.12 -35.72 18.25
N LEU A 102 8.82 -34.70 18.74
CA LEU A 102 9.82 -34.85 19.81
C LEU A 102 9.21 -35.34 21.13
N PHE A 103 8.02 -34.85 21.47
CA PHE A 103 7.30 -35.30 22.67
C PHE A 103 6.87 -36.76 22.53
N ASP A 104 6.28 -37.12 21.39
CA ASP A 104 5.84 -38.49 21.09
C ASP A 104 7.03 -39.48 21.14
N GLN A 105 8.18 -39.11 20.55
CA GLN A 105 9.41 -39.90 20.63
C GLN A 105 9.89 -40.11 22.08
N LYS A 106 9.85 -39.07 22.92
CA LYS A 106 10.23 -39.18 24.34
C LYS A 106 9.27 -40.03 25.16
N THR A 107 7.98 -40.03 24.81
CA THR A 107 6.98 -40.88 25.48
C THR A 107 7.04 -42.35 25.03
N THR A 108 7.65 -42.63 23.88
CA THR A 108 7.86 -43.99 23.37
C THR A 108 9.07 -44.62 24.06
N ILE A 109 8.92 -44.95 25.35
CA ILE A 109 9.94 -45.72 26.08
C ILE A 109 10.07 -47.10 25.42
N PRO A 110 11.25 -47.50 24.92
CA PRO A 110 11.43 -48.85 24.41
C PRO A 110 11.23 -49.81 25.59
N LYS A 111 10.18 -50.63 25.54
CA LYS A 111 10.06 -51.77 26.45
C LYS A 111 11.20 -52.72 26.12
N ILE A 112 12.30 -52.63 26.86
CA ILE A 112 13.37 -53.62 26.82
C ILE A 112 12.74 -54.93 27.31
N GLN A 113 12.35 -55.80 26.38
CA GLN A 113 12.04 -57.18 26.69
C GLN A 113 13.37 -57.90 26.88
N PHE A 114 13.73 -58.11 28.14
CA PHE A 114 14.83 -59.01 28.47
C PHE A 114 14.44 -60.43 27.99
N PRO A 115 15.29 -61.12 27.21
CA PRO A 115 15.09 -62.53 26.97
C PRO A 115 15.12 -63.24 28.34
N LYS A 116 14.09 -64.06 28.61
CA LYS A 116 13.82 -64.73 29.91
C LYS A 116 14.97 -65.57 30.49
N ASN A 117 16.11 -65.70 29.80
CA ASN A 117 17.14 -66.67 30.12
C ASN A 117 18.42 -66.08 30.75
N LEU A 118 18.48 -64.78 31.05
CA LEU A 118 19.66 -64.18 31.69
C LEU A 118 19.63 -64.19 33.22
N PHE A 119 18.47 -64.44 33.84
CA PHE A 119 18.34 -64.54 35.30
C PHE A 119 17.54 -65.79 35.67
N SER A 120 18.19 -66.76 36.32
CA SER A 120 17.57 -67.91 36.94
C SER A 120 16.84 -67.51 38.23
N TYR A 121 15.83 -66.65 38.12
CA TYR A 121 14.95 -66.31 39.25
C TYR A 121 13.50 -66.40 38.79
N ASN A 122 12.77 -67.34 39.38
CA ASN A 122 11.39 -67.70 39.03
C ASN A 122 10.33 -66.64 39.42
N ASN A 123 10.71 -65.40 39.69
CA ASN A 123 9.78 -64.33 40.03
C ASN A 123 9.96 -63.13 39.10
N SER A 124 8.86 -62.66 38.52
CA SER A 124 8.81 -61.47 37.68
C SER A 124 9.11 -60.23 38.50
N ILE A 125 10.29 -59.63 38.29
CA ILE A 125 10.64 -58.34 38.88
C ILE A 125 10.39 -57.25 37.82
N SER A 126 9.36 -56.46 38.03
CA SER A 126 9.13 -55.20 37.30
C SER A 126 9.94 -54.09 38.00
N VAL A 127 11.01 -53.64 37.35
CA VAL A 127 11.83 -52.52 37.83
C VAL A 127 11.43 -51.27 37.04
N ASP A 128 10.84 -50.29 37.71
CA ASP A 128 10.68 -48.95 37.17
C ASP A 128 12.02 -48.22 37.26
N VAL A 129 12.66 -48.00 36.10
CA VAL A 129 13.84 -47.15 36.00
C VAL A 129 13.36 -45.71 35.88
N LYS A 130 13.48 -44.94 36.97
CA LYS A 130 13.48 -43.48 36.91
C LYS A 130 14.89 -43.01 36.56
N ILE A 131 15.01 -42.21 35.50
CA ILE A 131 16.18 -41.35 35.24
C ILE A 131 16.07 -40.12 36.12
#